data_AF-H8K679-F1
#
_entry.id   AF-H8K679-F1
#
_cell.length_a   1.000
_cell.length_b   1.000
_cell.length_c   1.000
_cell.angle_alpha   90.00
_cell.angle_beta   90.00
_cell.angle_gamma   90.00
#
_symmetry.space_group_name_H-M   'P 1'
#
loop_
_entity.id
_entity.type
_entity.pdbx_description
1 polymer ?
#
loop_
_entity_poly.entity_id
_entity_poly.type
_entity_poly.pdbx_seq_one_letter_code
_entity_poly.pdbx_strand_id
1 'polypeptide(L)'
;MDLARDVISNDRHTSSSLTNNKLMSLVNNYIAGIDNYNWDNKELIELKRCDLLESQKSLSDLKQEEQVKENFVQTLFPHYLGRIYQEQGSNIIERWEKVKTANSNIDVQELIAHVQSNPSMLGKLPGIGIGAIFGVSNSRRKSIEQVGNLGKQLLKYEESMARLNEIQ
;
A
#
# COMPACT_ATOMS: atom_id res chain seq x y z
N MET A 1 -36.85 57.58 -76.25
CA MET A 1 -36.75 56.56 -75.20
C MET A 1 -35.85 55.48 -75.74
N ASP A 2 -34.69 55.24 -75.14
CA ASP A 2 -34.41 53.92 -74.58
C ASP A 2 -33.15 53.99 -73.73
N LEU A 3 -33.36 53.68 -72.45
CA LEU A 3 -32.33 53.44 -71.46
C LEU A 3 -31.70 52.08 -71.76
N ALA A 4 -30.42 52.06 -72.07
CA ALA A 4 -29.59 50.88 -71.88
C ALA A 4 -28.30 51.30 -71.16
N ARG A 5 -28.48 51.80 -69.93
CA ARG A 5 -27.42 51.85 -68.93
C ARG A 5 -27.39 50.51 -68.20
N ASP A 6 -26.17 50.02 -68.02
CA ASP A 6 -25.76 49.18 -66.90
C ASP A 6 -26.47 47.84 -66.70
N VAL A 7 -26.04 46.80 -67.40
CA VAL A 7 -26.06 45.44 -66.83
C VAL A 7 -24.83 44.63 -67.29
N ILE A 8 -23.62 45.17 -67.10
CA ILE A 8 -22.39 44.34 -67.15
C ILE A 8 -21.47 44.77 -66.02
N SER A 9 -21.87 44.57 -64.76
CA SER A 9 -20.92 44.56 -63.62
C SER A 9 -21.58 44.07 -62.32
N ASN A 10 -22.05 42.82 -62.25
CA ASN A 10 -22.43 42.26 -60.93
C ASN A 10 -22.07 40.78 -60.71
N ASP A 11 -21.71 40.00 -61.73
CA ASP A 11 -21.46 38.55 -61.56
C ASP A 11 -20.08 38.18 -61.03
N ARG A 12 -19.09 39.07 -61.12
CA ARG A 12 -17.74 38.80 -60.61
C ARG A 12 -17.64 38.91 -59.09
N HIS A 13 -18.41 39.81 -58.47
CA HIS A 13 -18.41 40.01 -57.01
C HIS A 13 -19.22 38.95 -56.25
N THR A 14 -20.31 38.45 -56.84
CA THR A 14 -21.14 37.39 -56.25
C THR A 14 -20.44 36.03 -56.29
N SER A 15 -19.78 35.71 -57.41
CA SER A 15 -18.98 34.48 -57.54
C SER A 15 -17.78 34.47 -56.59
N SER A 16 -17.04 35.60 -56.48
CA SER A 16 -15.90 35.72 -55.55
C SER A 16 -16.33 35.64 -54.08
N SER A 17 -17.50 36.22 -53.75
CA SER A 17 -18.13 36.15 -52.43
C SER A 17 -18.52 34.72 -52.05
N LEU A 18 -19.13 33.97 -52.98
CA LEU A 18 -19.49 32.56 -52.75
C LEU A 18 -18.26 31.68 -52.50
N THR A 19 -17.18 31.88 -53.25
CA THR A 19 -15.90 31.17 -53.04
C THR A 19 -15.24 31.54 -51.72
N ASN A 20 -15.28 32.82 -51.31
CA ASN A 20 -14.73 33.26 -50.02
C ASN A 20 -15.51 32.65 -48.85
N ASN A 21 -16.85 32.63 -48.90
CA ASN A 21 -17.66 32.02 -47.85
C ASN A 21 -17.38 30.52 -47.70
N LYS A 22 -17.15 29.81 -48.81
CA LYS A 22 -16.81 28.38 -48.81
C LYS A 22 -15.42 28.12 -48.23
N LEU A 23 -14.44 28.96 -48.56
CA LEU A 23 -13.09 28.94 -47.99
C LEU A 23 -13.12 29.23 -46.48
N MET A 24 -13.87 30.25 -46.05
CA MET A 24 -14.03 30.58 -44.63
C MET A 24 -14.69 29.45 -43.84
N SER A 25 -15.68 28.76 -44.43
CA SER A 25 -16.29 27.57 -43.82
C SER A 25 -15.29 26.42 -43.66
N LEU A 26 -14.44 26.16 -44.65
CA LEU A 26 -13.40 25.13 -44.57
C LEU A 26 -12.35 25.46 -43.51
N VAL A 27 -11.91 26.72 -43.46
CA VAL A 27 -10.97 27.21 -42.44
C VAL A 27 -11.57 27.06 -41.05
N ASN A 28 -12.82 27.47 -40.85
CA ASN A 28 -13.50 27.34 -39.55
C ASN A 28 -13.65 25.87 -39.13
N ASN A 29 -13.96 24.96 -40.06
CA ASN A 29 -14.03 23.54 -39.77
C ASN A 29 -12.66 22.95 -39.38
N TYR A 30 -11.58 23.37 -40.05
CA TYR A 30 -10.23 22.95 -39.71
C TYR A 30 -9.80 23.48 -38.34
N ILE A 31 -10.09 24.75 -38.04
CA ILE A 31 -9.80 25.35 -36.73
C ILE A 31 -10.57 24.59 -35.64
N ALA A 32 -11.87 24.35 -35.83
CA ALA A 32 -12.67 23.57 -34.88
C ALA A 32 -12.13 22.14 -34.68
N GLY A 33 -11.63 21.49 -35.73
CA GLY A 33 -10.98 20.18 -35.64
C GLY A 33 -9.67 20.21 -34.84
N ILE A 34 -8.85 21.25 -35.02
CA ILE A 34 -7.61 21.46 -34.25
C ILE A 34 -7.93 21.73 -32.77
N ASP A 35 -8.95 22.55 -32.49
CA ASP A 35 -9.37 22.88 -31.13
C ASP A 35 -9.89 21.64 -30.39
N ASN A 36 -10.68 20.80 -31.06
CA ASN A 36 -11.16 19.54 -30.48
C ASN A 36 -10.00 18.58 -30.18
N TYR A 37 -9.06 18.42 -31.12
CA TYR A 37 -7.86 17.59 -30.92
C TYR A 37 -6.97 18.09 -29.77
N ASN A 38 -6.83 19.41 -29.62
CA ASN A 38 -6.09 20.00 -28.50
C ASN A 38 -6.80 19.77 -27.16
N TRP A 39 -8.14 19.82 -27.15
CA TRP A 39 -8.93 19.54 -25.96
C TRP A 39 -8.83 18.07 -25.54
N ASP A 40 -9.00 17.12 -26.47
CA ASP A 40 -8.87 15.68 -26.22
C ASP A 40 -7.48 15.33 -25.67
N ASN A 41 -6.42 15.94 -26.22
CA ASN A 41 -5.06 15.75 -25.72
C ASN A 41 -4.86 16.32 -24.31
N LYS A 42 -5.48 17.46 -24.00
CA LYS A 42 -5.41 18.04 -22.66
C LYS A 42 -6.09 17.14 -21.64
N GLU A 43 -7.26 16.60 -21.95
CA GLU A 43 -7.97 15.65 -21.09
C GLU A 43 -7.13 14.37 -20.89
N LEU A 44 -6.53 13.84 -21.95
CA LEU A 44 -5.65 12.67 -21.86
C LEU A 44 -4.40 12.93 -20.99
N ILE A 45 -3.81 14.12 -21.08
CA ILE A 45 -2.67 14.52 -20.24
C ILE A 45 -3.08 14.59 -18.77
N GLU A 46 -4.23 15.18 -18.46
CA GLU A 46 -4.73 15.26 -17.08
C GLU A 46 -5.05 13.86 -16.51
N LEU A 47 -5.65 12.99 -17.31
CA LEU A 47 -5.91 11.60 -16.89
C LEU A 47 -4.61 10.86 -16.56
N LYS A 48 -3.60 10.95 -17.43
CA LYS A 48 -2.28 10.36 -17.16
C LYS A 48 -1.57 10.97 -15.94
N ARG A 49 -1.78 12.25 -15.66
CA ARG A 49 -1.27 12.90 -14.44
C ARG A 49 -1.93 12.34 -13.19
N CYS A 50 -3.25 12.15 -13.22
CA CYS A 50 -3.99 11.52 -12.13
C CYS A 50 -3.48 10.10 -11.87
N ASP A 51 -3.36 9.27 -12.90
CA ASP A 51 -2.86 7.89 -12.77
C ASP A 51 -1.44 7.84 -12.21
N LEU A 52 -0.59 8.78 -12.63
CA LEU A 52 0.79 8.88 -12.16
C LEU A 52 0.86 9.31 -10.69
N LEU A 53 0.03 10.27 -10.27
CA LEU A 53 -0.07 10.70 -8.88
C LEU A 53 -0.62 9.58 -7.98
N GLU A 54 -1.61 8.84 -8.45
CA GLU A 54 -2.16 7.68 -7.74
C GLU A 54 -1.08 6.60 -7.58
N SER A 55 -0.37 6.26 -8.66
CA SER A 55 0.73 5.30 -8.62
C SER A 55 1.86 5.73 -7.68
N GLN A 56 2.22 7.01 -7.68
CA GLN A 56 3.22 7.56 -6.75
C GLN A 56 2.78 7.45 -5.29
N LYS A 57 1.49 7.71 -5.02
CA LYS A 57 0.93 7.56 -3.69
C LYS A 57 0.96 6.09 -3.25
N SER A 58 0.51 5.16 -4.10
CA SER A 58 0.56 3.73 -3.80
C SER A 58 1.98 3.26 -3.48
N LEU A 59 2.99 3.71 -4.21
CA LEU A 59 4.39 3.40 -3.92
C LEU A 59 4.87 4.00 -2.58
N SER A 60 4.44 5.21 -2.26
CA SER A 60 4.75 5.85 -0.97
C SER A 60 4.13 5.07 0.20
N ASP A 61 2.86 4.69 0.06
CA ASP A 61 2.12 3.94 1.07
C ASP A 61 2.76 2.55 1.30
N LEU A 62 3.17 1.87 0.23
CA LEU A 62 3.89 0.59 0.30
C LEU A 62 5.24 0.72 1.03
N LYS A 63 6.04 1.75 0.72
CA LYS A 63 7.31 2.01 1.41
C LYS A 63 7.13 2.29 2.89
N GLN A 64 6.08 3.04 3.24
CA GLN A 64 5.76 3.30 4.64
C GLN A 64 5.33 2.01 5.36
N GLU A 65 4.51 1.18 4.71
CA GLU A 65 4.10 -0.12 5.24
C GLU A 65 5.31 -1.04 5.50
N GLU A 66 6.21 -1.15 4.52
CA GLU A 66 7.47 -1.89 4.61
C GLU A 66 8.28 -1.43 5.83
N GLN A 67 8.57 -0.13 5.94
CA GLN A 67 9.37 0.41 7.04
C GLN A 67 8.77 0.12 8.42
N VAL A 68 7.45 0.24 8.56
CA VAL A 68 6.76 -0.03 9.84
C VAL A 68 6.88 -1.51 10.21
N LYS A 69 6.73 -2.42 9.24
CA LYS A 69 6.81 -3.87 9.45
C LYS A 69 8.24 -4.33 9.71
N GLU A 70 9.21 -3.82 8.96
CA GLU A 70 10.63 -4.09 9.20
C GLU A 70 11.05 -3.66 10.59
N ASN A 71 10.69 -2.43 11.00
CA ASN A 71 11.01 -1.95 12.35
C ASN A 71 10.35 -2.82 13.44
N PHE A 72 9.14 -3.32 13.18
CA PHE A 72 8.51 -4.25 14.11
C PHE A 72 9.30 -5.57 14.23
N VAL A 73 9.63 -6.19 13.11
CA VAL A 73 10.33 -7.48 13.01
C VAL A 73 11.76 -7.41 13.56
N GLN A 74 12.51 -6.36 13.21
CA GLN A 74 13.94 -6.25 13.51
C GLN A 74 14.21 -5.61 14.86
N THR A 75 13.31 -4.76 15.37
CA THR A 75 13.57 -3.97 16.59
C THR A 75 12.56 -4.26 17.69
N LEU A 76 11.27 -3.99 17.44
CA LEU A 76 10.27 -3.97 18.51
C LEU A 76 9.98 -5.36 19.06
N PHE A 77 9.85 -6.36 18.19
CA PHE A 77 9.55 -7.73 18.57
C PHE A 77 10.71 -8.41 19.31
N PRO A 78 11.96 -8.37 18.83
CA PRO A 78 13.11 -8.88 19.58
C PRO A 78 13.25 -8.20 20.96
N HIS A 79 13.05 -6.87 21.02
CA HIS A 79 13.13 -6.15 22.30
C HIS A 79 12.00 -6.57 23.27
N TYR A 80 10.78 -6.79 22.76
CA TYR A 80 9.68 -7.33 23.55
C TYR A 80 10.02 -8.71 24.11
N LEU A 81 10.50 -9.63 23.26
CA LEU A 81 10.90 -10.98 23.67
C LEU A 81 12.02 -10.96 24.71
N GLY A 82 13.04 -10.13 24.48
CA GLY A 82 14.16 -10.02 25.42
C GLY A 82 13.74 -9.49 26.78
N ARG A 83 12.77 -8.58 26.83
CA ARG A 83 12.19 -8.09 28.09
C ARG A 83 11.45 -9.17 28.87
N ILE A 84 10.66 -10.01 28.20
CA ILE A 84 9.82 -11.02 28.87
C ILE A 84 10.60 -12.28 29.27
N TYR A 85 11.57 -12.69 28.45
CA TYR A 85 12.41 -13.88 28.72
C TYR A 85 13.70 -13.53 29.46
N GLN A 86 14.05 -12.24 29.60
CA GLN A 86 15.32 -11.77 30.18
C GLN A 86 16.56 -12.37 29.47
N GLU A 87 16.43 -12.61 28.17
CA GLU A 87 17.45 -13.16 27.29
C GLU A 87 17.58 -12.28 26.03
N GLN A 88 18.56 -12.55 25.17
CA GLN A 88 18.63 -11.88 23.87
C GLN A 88 17.43 -12.29 23.01
N GLY A 89 16.68 -11.32 22.50
CA GLY A 89 15.45 -11.56 21.73
C GLY A 89 15.67 -12.42 20.49
N SER A 90 16.82 -12.25 19.83
CA SER A 90 17.24 -13.07 18.68
C SER A 90 17.28 -14.56 19.00
N ASN A 91 17.78 -14.94 20.18
CA ASN A 91 17.85 -16.34 20.60
C ASN A 91 16.45 -16.94 20.79
N ILE A 92 15.48 -16.14 21.24
CA ILE A 92 14.09 -16.57 21.41
C ILE A 92 13.43 -16.75 20.04
N ILE A 93 13.71 -15.85 19.10
CA ILE A 93 13.23 -15.97 17.70
C ILE A 93 13.79 -17.24 17.06
N GLU A 94 15.10 -17.52 17.21
CA GLU A 94 15.67 -18.77 16.69
C GLU A 94 15.02 -20.03 17.29
N ARG A 95 14.66 -20.00 18.57
CA ARG A 95 13.92 -21.11 19.20
C ARG A 95 12.50 -21.22 18.65
N TRP A 96 11.84 -20.08 18.40
CA TRP A 96 10.54 -20.06 17.74
C TRP A 96 10.61 -20.67 16.33
N GLU A 97 11.60 -20.31 15.52
CA GLU A 97 11.82 -20.92 14.20
C GLU A 97 12.07 -22.43 14.28
N LYS A 98 12.84 -22.89 15.28
CA LYS A 98 13.04 -24.33 15.53
C LYS A 98 11.75 -25.03 15.94
N VAL A 99 10.93 -24.40 16.78
CA VAL A 99 9.61 -24.92 17.19
C VAL A 99 8.66 -24.99 15.99
N LYS A 100 8.62 -23.97 15.12
CA LYS A 100 7.87 -24.03 13.85
C LYS A 100 8.34 -25.18 12.96
N THR A 101 9.64 -25.30 12.76
CA THR A 101 10.23 -26.34 11.90
C THR A 101 9.93 -27.75 12.42
N ALA A 102 10.00 -27.95 13.74
CA ALA A 102 9.69 -29.23 14.38
C ALA A 102 8.19 -29.59 14.36
N ASN A 103 7.31 -28.61 14.17
CA ASN A 103 5.86 -28.77 14.14
C ASN A 103 5.29 -28.33 12.78
N SER A 104 5.98 -28.65 11.69
CA SER A 104 5.61 -28.26 10.32
C SER A 104 4.25 -28.80 9.86
N ASN A 105 3.69 -29.76 10.59
CA ASN A 105 2.37 -30.36 10.36
C ASN A 105 1.22 -29.61 11.06
N ILE A 106 1.51 -28.59 11.85
CA ILE A 106 0.52 -27.82 12.64
C ILE A 106 0.41 -26.41 12.04
N ASP A 107 -0.80 -25.85 12.02
CA ASP A 107 -0.99 -24.46 11.61
C ASP A 107 -0.27 -23.49 12.57
N VAL A 108 0.26 -22.40 12.04
CA VAL A 108 1.02 -21.42 12.82
C VAL A 108 0.17 -20.81 13.94
N GLN A 109 -1.12 -20.56 13.73
CA GLN A 109 -1.98 -20.02 14.79
C GLN A 109 -2.21 -21.02 15.93
N GLU A 110 -2.39 -22.29 15.58
CA GLU A 110 -2.52 -23.38 16.54
C GLU A 110 -1.22 -23.55 17.35
N LEU A 111 -0.07 -23.51 16.67
CA LEU A 111 1.24 -23.54 17.33
C LEU A 111 1.47 -22.34 18.26
N ILE A 112 1.03 -21.14 17.86
CA ILE A 112 1.07 -19.95 18.72
C ILE A 112 0.21 -20.14 19.97
N ALA A 113 -0.97 -20.75 19.85
CA ALA A 113 -1.83 -21.04 21.00
C ALA A 113 -1.18 -22.04 21.96
N HIS A 114 -0.46 -23.03 21.44
CA HIS A 114 0.35 -23.95 22.25
C HIS A 114 1.48 -23.23 22.99
N VAL A 115 2.21 -22.36 22.31
CA VAL A 115 3.27 -21.54 22.93
C VAL A 115 2.71 -20.57 23.96
N GLN A 116 1.55 -19.96 23.71
CA GLN A 116 0.91 -19.08 24.69
C GLN A 116 0.50 -19.83 25.95
N SER A 117 0.03 -21.08 25.80
CA SER A 117 -0.36 -21.96 26.91
C SER A 117 0.87 -22.53 27.64
N ASN A 118 1.99 -22.71 26.93
CA ASN A 118 3.26 -23.17 27.47
C ASN A 118 4.44 -22.32 26.97
N PRO A 119 4.62 -21.08 27.48
CA PRO A 119 5.68 -20.17 27.03
C PRO A 119 7.08 -20.70 27.32
N SER A 120 7.21 -21.69 28.22
CA SER A 120 8.49 -22.32 28.51
C SER A 120 9.11 -23.04 27.30
N MET A 121 8.32 -23.35 26.27
CA MET A 121 8.79 -23.91 25.00
C MET A 121 9.80 -23.01 24.28
N LEU A 122 9.73 -21.69 24.51
CA LEU A 122 10.66 -20.72 23.90
C LEU A 122 11.82 -20.34 24.82
N GLY A 123 11.77 -20.72 26.09
CA GLY A 123 12.82 -20.38 27.06
C GLY A 123 12.30 -20.26 28.48
N LYS A 124 13.20 -20.03 29.43
CA LYS A 124 12.82 -19.89 30.84
C LYS A 124 12.14 -18.55 31.05
N LEU A 125 10.85 -18.56 31.41
CA LEU A 125 10.12 -17.33 31.69
C LEU A 125 10.13 -17.02 33.20
N PRO A 126 10.69 -15.89 33.64
CA PRO A 126 10.73 -15.53 35.05
C PRO A 126 9.32 -15.42 35.65
N GLY A 127 9.10 -16.07 36.79
CA GLY A 127 7.78 -16.06 37.47
C GLY A 127 6.78 -17.13 36.99
N ILE A 128 7.14 -17.96 36.01
CA ILE A 128 6.37 -19.14 35.59
C ILE A 128 7.22 -20.40 35.79
N GLY A 129 6.86 -21.25 36.76
CA GLY A 129 7.59 -22.49 37.09
C GLY A 129 7.00 -23.29 38.26
N ILE A 130 7.39 -24.57 38.38
CA ILE A 130 6.82 -25.61 39.29
C ILE A 130 7.08 -25.33 40.79
N GLY A 131 7.86 -24.31 41.16
CA GLY A 131 8.23 -24.01 42.56
C GLY A 131 7.41 -22.94 43.30
N ALA A 132 6.42 -22.30 42.66
CA ALA A 132 5.69 -21.17 43.26
C ALA A 132 4.38 -21.62 43.96
N ILE A 133 4.52 -22.37 45.06
CA ILE A 133 3.39 -23.02 45.75
C ILE A 133 2.73 -22.11 46.82
N PHE A 134 3.30 -20.96 47.19
CA PHE A 134 2.66 -20.05 48.15
C PHE A 134 2.74 -18.58 47.71
N GLY A 135 1.57 -18.03 47.36
CA GLY A 135 1.37 -16.61 47.06
C GLY A 135 1.50 -16.27 45.58
N VAL A 136 0.43 -15.74 45.00
CA VAL A 136 0.47 -15.08 43.68
C VAL A 136 1.26 -13.79 43.84
N SER A 137 2.60 -13.87 43.76
CA SER A 137 3.45 -12.68 43.84
C SER A 137 3.13 -11.73 42.68
N ASN A 138 3.26 -10.41 42.89
CA ASN A 138 3.04 -9.41 41.84
C ASN A 138 3.86 -9.70 40.56
N SER A 139 5.02 -10.35 40.71
CA SER A 139 5.84 -10.83 39.58
C SER A 139 5.11 -11.86 38.73
N ARG A 140 4.42 -12.84 39.32
CA ARG A 140 3.65 -13.85 38.57
C ARG A 140 2.49 -13.24 37.80
N ARG A 141 1.78 -12.27 38.39
CA ARG A 141 0.69 -11.55 37.71
C ARG A 141 1.20 -10.78 36.48
N LYS A 142 2.34 -10.08 36.64
CA LYS A 142 3.01 -9.36 35.55
C LYS A 142 3.50 -10.30 34.45
N SER A 143 4.05 -11.47 34.80
CA SER A 143 4.47 -12.48 33.82
C SER A 143 3.28 -13.09 33.07
N ILE A 144 2.15 -13.35 33.73
CA ILE A 144 0.92 -13.84 33.08
C ILE A 144 0.38 -12.80 32.10
N GLU A 145 0.33 -11.51 32.48
CA GLU A 145 -0.11 -10.43 31.60
C GLU A 145 0.80 -10.29 30.38
N GLN A 146 2.12 -10.37 30.59
CA GLN A 146 3.10 -10.31 29.52
C GLN A 146 3.00 -11.51 28.56
N VAL A 147 2.73 -12.72 29.08
CA VAL A 147 2.47 -13.93 28.28
C VAL A 147 1.12 -13.88 27.57
N GLY A 148 0.10 -13.26 28.16
CA GLY A 148 -1.20 -13.05 27.51
C GLY A 148 -1.10 -12.25 26.21
N ASN A 149 -0.07 -11.39 26.10
CA ASN A 149 0.24 -10.66 24.88
C ASN A 149 1.22 -11.39 23.95
N LEU A 150 1.89 -12.46 24.40
CA LEU A 150 2.89 -13.19 23.61
C LEU A 150 2.29 -13.75 22.33
N GLY A 151 1.12 -14.39 22.42
CA GLY A 151 0.44 -14.95 21.25
C GLY A 151 0.11 -13.89 20.20
N LYS A 152 -0.37 -12.72 20.63
CA LYS A 152 -0.65 -11.58 19.73
C LYS A 152 0.61 -11.05 19.07
N GLN A 153 1.72 -10.95 19.81
CA GLN A 153 2.99 -10.47 19.27
C GLN A 153 3.62 -11.48 18.30
N LEU A 154 3.53 -12.77 18.58
CA LEU A 154 3.96 -13.84 17.67
C LEU A 154 3.14 -13.84 16.38
N LEU A 155 1.81 -13.74 16.48
CA LEU A 155 0.96 -13.65 15.30
C LEU A 155 1.31 -12.44 14.45
N LYS A 156 1.44 -11.26 15.07
CA LYS A 156 1.85 -10.04 14.38
C LYS A 156 3.23 -10.17 13.73
N TYR A 157 4.15 -10.90 14.34
CA TYR A 157 5.47 -11.16 13.76
C TYR A 157 5.35 -12.00 12.48
N GLU A 158 4.57 -13.08 12.50
CA GLU A 158 4.36 -13.91 11.32
C GLU A 158 3.63 -13.15 10.19
N GLU A 159 2.60 -12.37 10.54
CA GLU A 159 1.89 -11.51 9.57
C GLU A 159 2.80 -10.42 8.98
N SER A 160 3.66 -9.82 9.81
CA SER A 160 4.64 -8.84 9.34
C SER A 160 5.70 -9.48 8.44
N MET A 161 6.22 -10.65 8.79
CA MET A 161 7.19 -11.39 7.98
C MET A 161 6.59 -11.83 6.64
N ALA A 162 5.39 -12.40 6.64
CA ALA A 162 4.69 -12.79 5.42
C ALA A 162 4.46 -11.59 4.50
N ARG A 163 4.01 -10.46 5.06
CA ARG A 163 3.77 -9.25 4.29
C ARG A 163 5.05 -8.60 3.76
N LEU A 164 6.16 -8.67 4.50
CA LEU A 164 7.46 -8.21 3.98
C LEU A 164 7.92 -9.07 2.80
N ASN A 165 7.70 -10.39 2.85
CA ASN A 165 8.01 -11.29 1.73
C ASN A 165 7.13 -11.06 0.49
N GLU A 166 5.94 -10.46 0.64
CA GLU A 166 5.09 -10.08 -0.50
C GLU A 166 5.50 -8.75 -1.15
N ILE A 167 6.12 -7.85 -0.37
CA ILE A 167 6.55 -6.52 -0.83
C ILE A 167 7.93 -6.59 -1.52
N GLN A 168 8.79 -7.53 -1.10
CA GLN A 168 10.13 -7.80 -1.66
C GLN A 168 10.09 -8.58 -2.97
#